data_AF-A0A432GXH9-F1
#
_entry.id   AF-A0A432GXH9-F1
#
_cell.length_a   1.000
_cell.length_b   1.000
_cell.length_c   1.000
_cell.angle_alpha   90.00
_cell.angle_beta   90.00
_cell.angle_gamma   90.00
#
_symmetry.space_group_name_H-M   'P 1'
#
loop_
_entity.id
_entity.type
_entity.pdbx_description
1 polymer ?
#
loop_
_entity_poly.entity_id
_entity_poly.type
_entity_poly.pdbx_seq_one_letter_code
_entity_poly.pdbx_strand_id
1 'polypeptide(L)'
;MEGRIKSIAEFRLIPEYLTNISDEGKNWLARAIVNILIVDKQLAPEEKGFFKDAIMMVESEKVRSELIESIKNRETVELGELLSDRDYAGHFFFFLGMVIAADGKIKTSEVKMLTSICGKLGFPSETAKTVLSWVSNMIKLNNEKNKLTVVMSEIKPVFVLK
;
A
#
# COMPACT_ATOMS: atom_id res chain seq x y z
N MET A 1 10.28 26.21 -2.54
CA MET A 1 9.95 24.97 -1.81
C MET A 1 9.23 24.05 -2.78
N GLU A 2 10.00 23.31 -3.58
CA GLU A 2 9.45 22.31 -4.49
C GLU A 2 9.56 20.94 -3.82
N GLY A 3 8.45 20.22 -3.75
CA GLY A 3 8.35 18.90 -3.15
C GLY A 3 7.71 18.95 -1.76
N ARG A 4 6.90 17.91 -1.45
CA ARG A 4 5.93 17.83 -0.34
C ARG A 4 4.68 18.64 -0.68
N ILE A 5 3.79 18.20 -1.56
CA ILE A 5 2.77 17.21 -1.25
C ILE A 5 2.24 16.71 -2.61
N LYS A 6 2.57 15.48 -2.99
CA LYS A 6 2.02 14.84 -4.21
C LYS A 6 1.60 13.39 -3.97
N SER A 7 2.17 12.73 -2.97
CA SER A 7 1.96 11.30 -2.73
C SER A 7 0.69 11.02 -1.94
N ILE A 8 0.04 9.90 -2.28
CA ILE A 8 -1.05 9.32 -1.48
C ILE A 8 -0.53 8.81 -0.13
N ALA A 9 0.78 8.56 0.02
CA ALA A 9 1.40 8.02 1.22
C ALA A 9 1.22 8.91 2.47
N GLU A 10 0.89 10.20 2.33
CA GLU A 10 0.54 11.07 3.46
C GLU A 10 -0.77 10.66 4.15
N PHE A 11 -1.63 9.89 3.48
CA PHE A 11 -2.86 9.32 4.06
C PHE A 11 -2.63 7.94 4.69
N ARG A 12 -1.39 7.61 5.04
CA ARG A 12 -1.03 6.40 5.77
C ARG A 12 -1.75 6.39 7.13
N LEU A 13 -2.94 5.80 7.14
CA LEU A 13 -3.54 5.27 8.34
C LEU A 13 -2.74 4.00 8.66
N ILE A 14 -2.01 3.99 9.79
CA ILE A 14 -1.62 2.73 10.40
C ILE A 14 -2.94 2.08 10.78
N PRO A 15 -3.36 1.00 10.11
CA PRO A 15 -4.71 0.52 10.34
C PRO A 15 -4.81 -0.02 11.76
N GLU A 16 -5.79 0.47 12.54
CA GLU A 16 -6.02 0.02 13.92
C GLU A 16 -6.20 -1.50 14.01
N TYR A 17 -6.68 -2.14 12.93
CA TYR A 17 -6.79 -3.59 12.87
C TYR A 17 -5.45 -4.33 12.97
N LEU A 18 -4.30 -3.69 12.71
CA LEU A 18 -2.99 -4.33 12.81
C LEU A 18 -2.67 -4.80 14.24
N THR A 19 -3.29 -4.21 15.26
CA THR A 19 -3.15 -4.69 16.65
C THR A 19 -4.00 -5.91 16.95
N ASN A 20 -4.98 -6.22 16.08
CA ASN A 20 -5.98 -7.26 16.30
C ASN A 20 -5.75 -8.53 15.47
N ILE A 21 -4.73 -8.52 14.60
CA ILE A 21 -4.35 -9.68 13.79
C ILE A 21 -3.21 -10.46 14.45
N SER A 22 -3.18 -11.77 14.20
CA SER A 22 -2.11 -12.64 14.65
C SER A 22 -0.76 -12.29 14.02
N ASP A 23 0.32 -12.77 14.62
CA ASP A 23 1.66 -12.62 14.04
C ASP A 23 1.79 -13.35 12.69
N GLU A 24 1.02 -14.43 12.47
CA GLU A 24 0.96 -15.09 11.17
C GLU A 24 0.32 -14.16 10.12
N GLY A 25 -0.77 -13.49 10.45
CA GLY A 25 -1.41 -12.49 9.59
C GLY A 25 -0.50 -11.31 9.29
N LYS A 26 0.22 -10.79 10.29
CA LYS A 26 1.23 -9.72 10.09
C LYS A 26 2.35 -10.17 9.18
N ASN A 27 2.88 -11.37 9.39
CA ASN A 27 3.94 -11.96 8.56
C ASN A 27 3.48 -12.15 7.11
N TRP A 28 2.24 -12.60 6.91
CA TRP A 28 1.64 -12.76 5.59
C TRP A 28 1.48 -11.40 4.90
N LEU A 29 0.91 -10.42 5.59
CA LEU A 29 0.69 -9.07 5.06
C LEU A 29 2.02 -8.39 4.71
N ALA A 30 3.04 -8.51 5.56
CA ALA A 30 4.36 -7.96 5.31
C ALA A 30 5.01 -8.54 4.04
N ARG A 31 4.91 -9.86 3.82
CA ARG A 31 5.36 -10.51 2.57
C ARG A 31 4.59 -10.00 1.35
N ALA A 32 3.27 -9.85 1.46
CA ALA A 32 2.44 -9.33 0.39
C ALA A 32 2.82 -7.88 0.01
N ILE A 33 3.07 -7.02 1.02
CA ILE A 33 3.58 -5.65 0.80
C ILE A 33 4.90 -5.70 0.04
N VAL A 34 5.89 -6.45 0.53
CA VAL A 34 7.22 -6.54 -0.10
C VAL A 34 7.15 -7.04 -1.53
N ASN A 35 6.30 -8.04 -1.81
CA ASN A 35 6.09 -8.54 -3.16
C ASN A 35 5.52 -7.48 -4.11
N ILE A 36 4.59 -6.65 -3.65
CA ILE A 36 4.10 -5.50 -4.44
C ILE A 36 5.23 -4.50 -4.70
N LEU A 37 6.00 -4.15 -3.67
CA LEU A 37 7.08 -3.16 -3.79
C LEU A 37 8.24 -3.58 -4.70
N ILE A 38 8.41 -4.88 -4.94
CA ILE A 38 9.52 -5.43 -5.75
C ILE A 38 9.09 -5.74 -7.18
N VAL A 39 7.80 -5.93 -7.45
CA VAL A 39 7.33 -6.54 -8.71
C VAL A 39 7.72 -5.76 -9.97
N ASP A 40 7.85 -4.44 -9.87
CA ASP A 40 8.29 -3.56 -10.95
C ASP A 40 9.82 -3.32 -10.97
N LYS A 41 10.54 -3.89 -10.00
CA LYS A 41 11.97 -3.73 -9.73
C LYS A 41 12.38 -2.26 -9.54
N GLN A 42 11.48 -1.38 -9.12
CA GLN A 42 11.80 0.02 -8.86
C GLN A 42 11.11 0.47 -7.57
N LEU A 43 11.89 0.67 -6.50
CA LEU A 43 11.34 1.19 -5.25
C LEU A 43 11.36 2.73 -5.26
N ALA A 44 10.19 3.34 -5.36
CA ALA A 44 10.03 4.78 -5.28
C ALA A 44 10.31 5.29 -3.84
N PRO A 45 10.77 6.56 -3.66
CA PRO A 45 10.94 7.14 -2.33
C PRO A 45 9.68 7.07 -1.45
N GLU A 46 8.51 7.23 -2.05
CA GLU A 46 7.19 7.19 -1.43
C GLU A 46 6.86 5.79 -0.86
N GLU A 47 7.41 4.74 -1.45
CA GLU A 47 7.18 3.34 -1.08
C GLU A 47 8.08 2.86 0.06
N LYS A 48 9.19 3.57 0.34
CA LYS A 48 10.10 3.24 1.45
C LYS A 48 9.39 3.26 2.79
N GLY A 49 8.36 4.10 2.93
CA GLY A 49 7.49 4.08 4.10
C GLY A 49 6.86 2.70 4.27
N PHE A 50 6.21 2.17 3.23
CA PHE A 50 5.51 0.87 3.27
C PHE A 50 6.42 -0.28 3.62
N PHE A 51 7.65 -0.27 3.11
CA PHE A 51 8.63 -1.24 3.54
C PHE A 51 8.97 -1.14 5.04
N LYS A 52 9.20 0.08 5.56
CA LYS A 52 9.48 0.26 6.99
C LYS A 52 8.36 -0.29 7.87
N ASP A 53 7.11 -0.05 7.49
CA ASP A 53 5.97 -0.57 8.26
C ASP A 53 5.87 -2.09 8.17
N ALA A 54 6.13 -2.67 7.01
CA ALA A 54 6.18 -4.13 6.83
C ALA A 54 7.24 -4.77 7.75
N ILE A 55 8.40 -4.15 7.93
CA ILE A 55 9.41 -4.63 8.87
C ILE A 55 8.97 -4.43 10.32
N MET A 56 8.40 -3.27 10.65
CA MET A 56 8.00 -2.95 12.02
C MET A 56 6.84 -3.81 12.54
N MET A 57 5.93 -4.28 11.67
CA MET A 57 4.81 -5.14 12.09
C MET A 57 5.20 -6.60 12.34
N VAL A 58 6.33 -7.05 11.78
CA VAL A 58 6.81 -8.43 11.92
C VAL A 58 7.58 -8.56 13.22
N GLU A 59 7.22 -9.48 14.10
CA GLU A 59 7.98 -9.74 15.34
C GLU A 59 9.18 -10.69 15.13
N SER A 60 9.10 -11.57 14.12
CA SER A 60 10.15 -12.56 13.87
C SER A 60 11.35 -11.95 13.13
N GLU A 61 12.51 -11.94 13.79
CA GLU A 61 13.78 -11.50 13.19
C GLU A 61 14.16 -12.29 11.93
N LYS A 62 13.79 -13.58 11.87
CA LYS A 62 13.97 -14.41 10.67
C LYS A 62 13.19 -13.84 9.49
N VAL A 63 11.91 -13.51 9.71
CA VAL A 63 11.05 -12.96 8.67
C VAL A 63 11.49 -11.54 8.30
N ARG A 64 11.88 -10.70 9.27
CA ARG A 64 12.45 -9.37 8.97
C ARG A 64 13.67 -9.47 8.05
N SER A 65 14.58 -10.40 8.35
CA SER A 65 15.79 -10.62 7.57
C SER A 65 15.48 -11.07 6.13
N GLU A 66 14.54 -12.02 5.97
CA GLU A 66 14.03 -12.46 4.67
C GLU A 66 13.47 -11.29 3.84
N LEU A 67 12.64 -10.45 4.44
CA LEU A 67 12.04 -9.28 3.76
C LEU A 67 13.11 -8.26 3.34
N ILE A 68 14.13 -8.05 4.16
CA ILE A 68 15.26 -7.15 3.85
C ILE A 68 16.10 -7.69 2.70
N GLU A 69 16.42 -8.99 2.70
CA GLU A 69 17.17 -9.63 1.62
C GLU A 69 16.39 -9.62 0.30
N SER A 70 15.09 -9.92 0.36
CA SER A 70 14.19 -9.86 -0.79
C SER A 70 14.22 -8.51 -1.49
N ILE A 71 14.12 -7.38 -0.76
CA ILE A 71 14.22 -6.05 -1.37
C ILE A 71 15.61 -5.78 -1.96
N LYS A 72 16.67 -6.19 -1.28
CA LYS A 72 18.05 -5.99 -1.77
C LYS A 72 18.28 -6.73 -3.09
N ASN A 73 17.82 -7.98 -3.16
CA ASN A 73 18.02 -8.85 -4.32
C ASN A 73 16.96 -8.65 -5.41
N ARG A 74 15.86 -7.96 -5.08
CA ARG A 74 14.67 -7.78 -5.93
C ARG A 74 14.04 -9.11 -6.34
N GLU A 75 13.95 -9.99 -5.36
CA GLU A 75 13.39 -11.33 -5.49
C GLU A 75 12.10 -11.40 -4.70
N THR A 76 11.04 -11.93 -5.30
CA THR A 76 9.76 -12.10 -4.62
C THR A 76 9.87 -13.14 -3.52
N VAL A 77 9.26 -12.87 -2.38
CA VAL A 77 9.10 -13.85 -1.30
C VAL A 77 7.94 -14.79 -1.63
N GLU A 78 8.08 -16.05 -1.26
CA GLU A 78 6.98 -17.00 -1.39
C GLU A 78 5.76 -16.52 -0.58
N LEU A 79 4.60 -16.52 -1.23
CA LEU A 79 3.34 -16.12 -0.60
C LEU A 79 2.31 -17.25 -0.75
N GLY A 80 2.08 -17.94 0.37
CA GLY A 80 1.02 -18.94 0.51
C GLY A 80 -0.37 -18.30 0.56
N GLU A 81 -1.39 -19.15 0.68
CA GLU A 81 -2.75 -18.69 0.98
C GLU A 81 -2.80 -18.08 2.39
N LEU A 82 -3.65 -17.08 2.57
CA LEU A 82 -3.92 -16.55 3.91
C LEU A 82 -4.79 -17.57 4.65
N LEU A 83 -4.24 -18.23 5.67
CA LEU A 83 -4.98 -19.24 6.45
C LEU A 83 -5.50 -18.68 7.79
N SER A 84 -4.82 -17.69 8.36
CA SER A 84 -5.19 -16.97 9.58
C SER A 84 -5.88 -15.63 9.29
N ASP A 85 -6.51 -15.03 10.30
CA ASP A 85 -7.06 -13.66 10.25
C ASP A 85 -7.98 -13.39 9.03
N ARG A 86 -8.72 -14.41 8.58
CA ARG A 86 -9.53 -14.38 7.35
C ARG A 86 -10.59 -13.27 7.36
N ASP A 87 -11.10 -12.91 8.53
CA ASP A 87 -12.05 -11.80 8.69
C ASP A 87 -11.45 -10.43 8.30
N TYR A 88 -10.11 -10.33 8.30
CA TYR A 88 -9.36 -9.15 7.86
C TYR A 88 -8.90 -9.22 6.41
N ALA A 89 -9.20 -10.28 5.65
CA ALA A 89 -8.74 -10.44 4.26
C ALA A 89 -9.14 -9.24 3.38
N GLY A 90 -10.35 -8.70 3.56
CA GLY A 90 -10.80 -7.51 2.83
C GLY A 90 -9.97 -6.26 3.19
N HIS A 91 -9.70 -6.09 4.48
CA HIS A 91 -8.85 -5.00 4.99
C HIS A 91 -7.43 -5.09 4.42
N PHE A 92 -6.84 -6.28 4.40
CA PHE A 92 -5.53 -6.51 3.78
C PHE A 92 -5.57 -6.13 2.31
N PHE A 93 -6.64 -6.49 1.60
CA PHE A 93 -6.71 -6.26 0.17
C PHE A 93 -6.78 -4.77 -0.19
N PHE A 94 -7.60 -4.00 0.52
CA PHE A 94 -7.65 -2.55 0.36
C PHE A 94 -6.35 -1.88 0.79
N PHE A 95 -5.71 -2.36 1.85
CA PHE A 95 -4.41 -1.85 2.28
C PHE A 95 -3.34 -2.05 1.21
N LEU A 96 -3.25 -3.24 0.61
CA LEU A 96 -2.35 -3.53 -0.51
C LEU A 96 -2.67 -2.67 -1.75
N GLY A 97 -3.95 -2.37 -1.99
CA GLY A 97 -4.35 -1.38 -2.98
C GLY A 97 -3.79 0.01 -2.71
N MET A 98 -3.74 0.46 -1.44
CA MET A 98 -3.12 1.74 -1.08
C MET A 98 -1.60 1.74 -1.29
N VAL A 99 -0.93 0.60 -1.08
CA VAL A 99 0.50 0.46 -1.38
C VAL A 99 0.75 0.74 -2.85
N ILE A 100 -0.04 0.13 -3.74
CA ILE A 100 0.03 0.39 -5.20
C ILE A 100 -0.27 1.86 -5.52
N ALA A 101 -1.22 2.48 -4.82
CA ALA A 101 -1.58 3.87 -5.07
C ALA A 101 -0.47 4.88 -4.70
N ALA A 102 0.54 4.48 -3.93
CA ALA A 102 1.46 5.38 -3.22
C ALA A 102 2.24 6.33 -4.14
N ASP A 103 2.70 5.83 -5.29
CA ASP A 103 3.45 6.59 -6.29
C ASP A 103 2.54 7.37 -7.26
N GLY A 104 1.22 7.22 -7.12
CA GLY A 104 0.20 7.87 -7.94
C GLY A 104 0.02 7.26 -9.34
N LYS A 105 0.57 6.07 -9.60
CA LYS A 105 0.43 5.33 -10.85
C LYS A 105 0.05 3.88 -10.57
N ILE A 106 -0.46 3.19 -11.58
CA ILE A 106 -0.73 1.76 -11.51
C ILE A 106 0.01 1.11 -12.67
N LYS A 107 0.92 0.19 -12.35
CA LYS A 107 1.74 -0.54 -13.33
C LYS A 107 1.12 -1.90 -13.63
N THR A 108 1.33 -2.41 -14.83
CA THR A 108 0.84 -3.74 -15.23
C THR A 108 1.37 -4.86 -14.34
N SER A 109 2.61 -4.73 -13.83
CA SER A 109 3.22 -5.67 -12.89
C SER A 109 2.49 -5.71 -11.54
N GLU A 110 2.13 -4.54 -11.00
CA GLU A 110 1.35 -4.40 -9.76
C GLU A 110 -0.07 -4.98 -9.91
N VAL A 111 -0.72 -4.74 -11.06
CA VAL A 111 -2.03 -5.33 -11.36
C VAL A 111 -1.97 -6.86 -11.35
N LYS A 112 -0.95 -7.45 -11.98
CA LYS A 112 -0.73 -8.90 -11.97
C LYS A 112 -0.46 -9.43 -10.57
N MET A 113 0.38 -8.73 -9.79
CA MET A 113 0.66 -9.10 -8.40
C MET A 113 -0.59 -9.05 -7.53
N LEU A 114 -1.35 -7.95 -7.58
CA LEU A 114 -2.59 -7.79 -6.81
C LEU A 114 -3.64 -8.84 -7.20
N THR A 115 -3.73 -9.19 -8.49
CA THR A 115 -4.63 -10.24 -8.97
C THR A 115 -4.22 -11.62 -8.45
N SER A 116 -2.91 -11.92 -8.41
CA SER A 116 -2.40 -13.14 -7.79
C SER A 116 -2.73 -13.19 -6.30
N ILE A 117 -2.51 -12.08 -5.59
CA ILE A 117 -2.81 -11.95 -4.16
C ILE A 117 -4.31 -12.11 -3.88
N CYS A 118 -5.19 -11.62 -4.76
CA CYS A 118 -6.65 -11.82 -4.65
C CYS A 118 -7.02 -13.30 -4.45
N GLY A 119 -6.40 -14.19 -5.23
CA GLY A 119 -6.61 -15.63 -5.11
C GLY A 119 -6.05 -16.18 -3.80
N LYS A 120 -4.89 -15.70 -3.34
CA LYS A 120 -4.29 -16.10 -2.05
C LYS A 120 -5.10 -15.63 -0.84
N LEU A 121 -5.83 -14.53 -0.97
CA LEU A 121 -6.83 -14.07 0.00
C LEU A 121 -8.14 -14.88 -0.08
N GLY A 122 -8.28 -15.80 -1.03
CA GLY A 122 -9.49 -16.62 -1.20
C GLY A 122 -10.68 -15.84 -1.76
N PHE A 123 -10.45 -14.70 -2.43
CA PHE A 123 -11.50 -13.96 -3.10
C PHE A 123 -11.68 -14.40 -4.56
N PRO A 124 -12.90 -14.28 -5.12
CA PRO A 124 -13.10 -14.43 -6.55
C PRO A 124 -12.26 -13.43 -7.35
N SER A 125 -11.77 -13.82 -8.52
CA SER A 125 -10.90 -13.00 -9.38
C SER A 125 -11.46 -11.61 -9.71
N GLU A 126 -12.79 -11.48 -9.81
CA GLU A 126 -13.47 -10.20 -10.07
C GLU A 126 -13.25 -9.17 -8.96
N THR A 127 -12.98 -9.61 -7.73
CA THR A 127 -12.73 -8.73 -6.57
C THR A 127 -11.49 -7.86 -6.80
N ALA A 128 -10.48 -8.37 -7.51
CA ALA A 128 -9.30 -7.61 -7.87
C ALA A 128 -9.64 -6.38 -8.74
N LYS A 129 -10.60 -6.52 -9.67
CA LYS A 129 -11.06 -5.40 -10.51
C LYS A 129 -11.73 -4.32 -9.68
N THR A 130 -12.52 -4.71 -8.67
CA THR A 130 -13.17 -3.77 -7.75
C THR A 130 -12.13 -2.96 -6.96
N VAL A 131 -11.12 -3.63 -6.38
CA VAL A 131 -10.06 -2.92 -5.65
C VAL A 131 -9.24 -2.03 -6.58
N LEU A 132 -8.87 -2.50 -7.77
CA LEU A 132 -8.12 -1.67 -8.74
C LEU A 132 -8.91 -0.44 -9.22
N SER A 133 -10.22 -0.57 -9.38
CA SER A 133 -11.11 0.56 -9.69
C SER A 133 -11.10 1.59 -8.56
N TRP A 134 -11.19 1.12 -7.31
CA TRP A 134 -11.07 1.98 -6.13
C TRP A 134 -9.70 2.69 -6.04
N VAL A 135 -8.59 1.96 -6.25
CA VAL A 135 -7.23 2.54 -6.31
C VAL A 135 -7.13 3.62 -7.37
N SER A 136 -7.67 3.38 -8.57
CA SER A 136 -7.68 4.34 -9.66
C SER A 136 -8.45 5.63 -9.28
N ASN A 137 -9.59 5.48 -8.61
CA ASN A 137 -10.37 6.62 -8.12
C ASN A 137 -9.60 7.41 -7.04
N MET A 138 -8.90 6.74 -6.13
CA MET A 138 -8.05 7.42 -5.15
C MET A 138 -6.95 8.26 -5.79
N ILE A 139 -6.25 7.72 -6.79
CA ILE A 139 -5.23 8.44 -7.56
C ILE A 139 -5.83 9.67 -8.23
N LYS A 140 -6.99 9.52 -8.87
CA LYS A 140 -7.71 10.64 -9.49
C LYS A 140 -8.05 11.74 -8.48
N LEU A 141 -8.67 11.37 -7.36
CA LEU A 141 -9.05 12.32 -6.30
C LEU A 141 -7.84 13.04 -5.70
N ASN A 142 -6.73 12.32 -5.47
CA ASN A 142 -5.49 12.93 -4.98
C ASN A 142 -4.92 13.94 -5.99
N ASN A 143 -4.96 13.63 -7.28
CA ASN A 143 -4.53 14.54 -8.33
C ASN A 143 -5.42 15.80 -8.41
N GLU A 144 -6.73 15.64 -8.25
CA GLU A 144 -7.67 16.77 -8.16
C GLU A 144 -7.41 17.63 -6.92
N LYS A 145 -7.23 17.02 -5.74
CA LYS A 145 -6.82 17.70 -4.51
C LYS A 145 -5.55 18.51 -4.73
N ASN A 146 -4.52 17.91 -5.31
CA ASN A 146 -3.23 18.60 -5.54
C ASN A 146 -3.38 19.82 -6.46
N LYS A 147 -4.24 19.75 -7.50
CA LYS A 147 -4.55 20.90 -8.35
C LYS A 147 -5.26 22.01 -7.56
N LEU A 148 -6.25 21.64 -6.74
CA LEU A 148 -6.98 22.59 -5.90
C LEU A 148 -6.07 23.26 -4.86
N THR A 149 -5.13 22.53 -4.26
CA THR A 149 -4.17 23.09 -3.31
C THR A 149 -3.31 24.19 -3.94
N VAL A 150 -2.90 24.01 -5.21
CA VAL A 150 -2.17 25.06 -5.95
C VAL A 150 -3.04 26.31 -6.12
N VAL A 151 -4.28 26.13 -6.57
CA VAL A 151 -5.24 27.25 -6.70
C VAL A 151 -5.47 27.95 -5.37
N MET A 152 -5.65 27.20 -4.28
CA MET A 152 -5.86 27.76 -2.94
C MET A 152 -4.64 28.53 -2.42
N SER A 153 -3.42 28.15 -2.81
CA SER A 153 -2.21 28.87 -2.40
C SER A 153 -2.12 30.29 -2.98
N GLU A 154 -2.86 30.57 -4.06
CA GLU A 154 -2.97 31.89 -4.69
C GLU A 154 -4.03 32.77 -3.99
N ILE A 155 -4.93 32.16 -3.21
CA ILE A 155 -5.98 32.85 -2.47
C ILE A 155 -5.41 33.27 -1.11
N LYS A 156 -5.35 34.58 -0.84
CA LYS A 156 -4.98 35.07 0.50
C LYS A 156 -6.12 34.77 1.48
N PRO A 157 -5.90 33.93 2.51
CA PRO A 157 -6.93 33.69 3.52
C PRO A 157 -7.14 34.97 4.33
N VAL A 158 -8.40 35.42 4.43
CA VAL A 158 -8.78 36.59 5.23
C VAL A 158 -9.76 36.13 6.31
N PHE A 159 -9.45 36.43 7.57
CA PHE A 159 -10.40 36.20 8.65
C PHE A 159 -11.50 37.24 8.59
N VAL A 160 -12.76 36.80 8.63
CA VAL A 160 -13.88 37.70 8.89
C VAL A 160 -13.96 37.89 10.40
N LEU A 161 -13.47 39.03 10.90
CA LEU A 161 -13.69 39.44 12.28
C LEU A 161 -15.18 39.72 12.46
N LYS A 162 -15.83 39.00 13.38
CA LYS A 162 -17.20 39.27 13.82
C LYS A 162 -17.19 40.31 14.94
#